data_AF-A0A2G1X188-F1
#
_entry.id   AF-A0A2G1X188-F1
#
_cell.length_a   1.000
_cell.length_b   1.000
_cell.length_c   1.000
_cell.angle_alpha   90.00
_cell.angle_beta   90.00
_cell.angle_gamma   90.00
#
_symmetry.space_group_name_H-M   'P 1'
#
loop_
_entity.id
_entity.type
_entity.pdbx_description
1 polymer ?
#
loop_
_entity_poly.entity_id
_entity_poly.type
_entity_poly.pdbx_seq_one_letter_code
_entity_poly.pdbx_strand_id
1 'polypeptide(L)'
;VARATYVPDLRARATQDAGSYLAAVAAGLIPEGEGIAADLGEVVAGDHPGRTSDDEVTVFDSGGTGVETVAAAHMLYERASEKGRGQTIDFAPASEALTGE
;
A
#
# COMPACT_ATOMS: atom_id res chain seq x y z
N VAL A 1 4.36 -15.65 -8.17
CA VAL A 1 3.29 -14.95 -8.91
C VAL A 1 2.40 -15.95 -9.64
N ALA A 2 2.79 -16.51 -10.80
CA ALA A 2 1.88 -17.32 -11.64
C ALA A 2 1.24 -18.58 -10.99
N ARG A 3 1.89 -19.18 -9.99
CA ARG A 3 1.39 -20.37 -9.27
C ARG A 3 0.82 -20.07 -7.87
N ALA A 4 0.66 -18.80 -7.54
CA ALA A 4 0.30 -18.35 -6.20
C ALA A 4 -1.00 -17.55 -6.24
N THR A 5 -1.73 -17.57 -5.13
CA THR A 5 -2.72 -16.53 -4.84
C THR A 5 -1.97 -15.23 -4.60
N TYR A 6 -1.92 -14.41 -5.65
CA TYR A 6 -1.16 -13.16 -5.69
C TYR A 6 -2.06 -11.99 -5.28
N VAL A 7 -1.60 -11.25 -4.27
CA VAL A 7 -2.33 -10.13 -3.65
C VAL A 7 -1.39 -8.92 -3.55
N PRO A 8 -1.58 -7.85 -4.34
CA PRO A 8 -0.85 -6.60 -4.16
C PRO A 8 -1.53 -5.68 -3.14
N ASP A 9 -0.88 -4.58 -2.75
CA ASP A 9 -1.54 -3.53 -1.95
C ASP A 9 -2.74 -2.94 -2.71
N LEU A 10 -2.53 -2.61 -4.00
CA LEU A 10 -3.52 -2.00 -4.88
C LEU A 10 -3.51 -2.68 -6.24
N ARG A 11 -4.61 -3.34 -6.60
CA ARG A 11 -4.77 -3.99 -7.92
C ARG A 11 -4.50 -3.03 -9.08
N ALA A 12 -5.00 -1.80 -8.96
CA ALA A 12 -4.88 -0.78 -10.01
C ALA A 12 -3.44 -0.34 -10.32
N ARG A 13 -2.48 -0.61 -9.43
CA ARG A 13 -1.05 -0.29 -9.63
C ARG A 13 -0.20 -1.46 -10.10
N ALA A 14 -0.73 -2.69 -10.04
CA ALA A 14 0.04 -3.89 -10.35
C ALA A 14 0.69 -3.88 -11.75
N THR A 15 0.03 -3.28 -12.74
CA THR A 15 0.57 -3.15 -14.11
C THR A 15 1.52 -1.95 -14.30
N GLN A 16 1.77 -1.16 -13.25
CA GLN A 16 2.59 0.05 -13.31
C GLN A 16 3.93 -0.14 -12.60
N ASP A 17 3.90 -0.67 -11.37
CA ASP A 17 5.07 -0.68 -10.49
C ASP A 17 5.29 -1.99 -9.71
N ALA A 18 4.40 -2.99 -9.82
CA ALA A 18 4.60 -4.29 -9.17
C ALA A 18 5.60 -5.16 -9.96
N GLY A 19 6.89 -5.01 -9.64
CA GLY A 19 7.99 -5.64 -10.37
C GLY A 19 7.88 -7.15 -10.54
N SER A 20 7.42 -7.88 -9.52
CA SER A 20 7.24 -9.35 -9.61
C SER A 20 6.14 -9.73 -10.60
N TYR A 21 5.03 -8.97 -10.60
CA TYR A 21 3.93 -9.15 -11.53
C TYR A 21 4.36 -8.85 -12.97
N LEU A 22 4.98 -7.69 -13.18
CA LEU A 22 5.49 -7.25 -14.48
C LEU A 22 6.49 -8.25 -15.06
N ALA A 23 7.38 -8.79 -14.24
CA ALA A 23 8.32 -9.82 -14.67
C ALA A 23 7.62 -11.12 -15.08
N ALA A 24 6.55 -11.52 -14.38
CA ALA A 24 5.78 -12.71 -14.74
C ALA A 24 5.00 -12.54 -16.04
N VAL A 25 4.43 -11.36 -16.28
CA VAL A 25 3.78 -11.00 -17.55
C VAL A 25 4.80 -10.98 -18.69
N ALA A 26 5.95 -10.33 -18.51
CA ALA A 26 7.01 -10.27 -19.50
C ALA A 26 7.58 -11.66 -19.87
N ALA A 27 7.59 -12.59 -18.91
CA ALA A 27 7.98 -13.98 -19.13
C ALA A 27 6.88 -14.85 -19.79
N GLY A 28 5.70 -14.28 -20.09
CA GLY A 28 4.57 -15.01 -20.68
C GLY A 28 3.91 -16.01 -19.73
N LEU A 29 4.13 -15.87 -18.42
CA LEU A 29 3.60 -16.79 -17.41
C LEU A 29 2.18 -16.40 -16.96
N ILE A 30 1.79 -15.15 -17.18
CA ILE A 30 0.49 -14.58 -16.81
C ILE A 30 0.07 -13.59 -17.92
N PRO A 31 -1.19 -13.59 -18.38
CA PRO A 31 -1.70 -12.52 -19.23
C PRO A 31 -1.69 -11.18 -18.50
N GLU A 32 -1.43 -10.09 -19.22
CA GLU A 32 -1.52 -8.74 -18.65
C GLU A 32 -2.95 -8.44 -18.18
N GLY A 33 -3.09 -7.88 -16.99
CA GLY A 33 -4.38 -7.59 -16.35
C GLY A 33 -5.03 -8.80 -15.66
N GLU A 34 -4.48 -10.00 -15.80
CA GLU A 34 -4.95 -11.22 -15.12
C GLU A 34 -4.01 -11.64 -13.98
N GLY A 35 -4.35 -12.74 -13.27
CA GLY A 35 -3.47 -13.35 -12.27
C GLY A 35 -3.37 -12.61 -10.93
N ILE A 36 -4.25 -11.62 -10.68
CA ILE A 36 -4.39 -10.95 -9.39
C ILE A 36 -5.66 -11.46 -8.72
N ALA A 37 -5.53 -12.15 -7.59
CA ALA A 37 -6.66 -12.77 -6.90
C ALA A 37 -7.53 -11.71 -6.21
N ALA A 38 -6.90 -10.88 -5.38
CA ALA A 38 -7.50 -9.81 -4.60
C ALA A 38 -6.46 -8.70 -4.40
N ASP A 39 -6.85 -7.49 -4.03
CA ASP A 39 -5.94 -6.58 -3.32
C ASP A 39 -6.04 -6.73 -1.79
N LEU A 40 -5.09 -6.14 -1.06
CA LEU A 40 -5.04 -6.26 0.39
C LEU A 40 -6.31 -5.71 1.07
N GLY A 41 -6.93 -4.68 0.48
CA GLY A 41 -8.18 -4.09 0.95
C GLY A 41 -9.33 -5.10 0.90
N GLU A 42 -9.50 -5.79 -0.22
CA GLU A 42 -10.51 -6.85 -0.40
C GLU A 42 -10.32 -7.99 0.63
N VAL A 43 -9.07 -8.36 0.95
CA VAL A 43 -8.79 -9.38 1.98
C VAL A 43 -9.15 -8.88 3.38
N VAL A 44 -8.77 -7.65 3.72
CA VAL A 44 -9.05 -7.04 5.04
C VAL A 44 -10.54 -6.79 5.25
N ALA A 45 -11.27 -6.43 4.20
CA ALA A 45 -12.72 -6.23 4.23
C ALA A 45 -13.51 -7.55 4.33
N GLY A 46 -12.87 -8.69 4.06
CA GLY A 46 -13.51 -10.00 4.03
C GLY A 46 -14.19 -10.33 2.69
N ASP A 47 -13.99 -9.50 1.66
CA ASP A 47 -14.50 -9.73 0.30
C ASP A 47 -13.73 -10.87 -0.40
N HIS A 48 -12.47 -11.09 -0.01
CA HIS A 48 -11.69 -12.26 -0.39
C HIS A 48 -11.23 -13.03 0.87
N PRO A 49 -11.34 -14.36 0.93
CA PRO A 49 -11.08 -15.15 2.14
C PRO A 49 -9.60 -15.23 2.56
N GLY A 50 -8.70 -14.58 1.82
CA GLY A 50 -7.25 -14.76 1.99
C GLY A 50 -6.82 -16.19 1.71
N ARG A 51 -5.93 -16.72 2.57
CA ARG A 51 -5.44 -18.11 2.51
C ARG A 51 -6.51 -19.07 3.02
N THR A 52 -6.76 -20.16 2.29
CA THR A 52 -7.81 -21.13 2.60
C THR A 52 -7.30 -22.53 2.94
N SER A 53 -6.02 -22.83 2.69
CA SER A 53 -5.39 -24.10 3.04
C SER A 53 -3.89 -23.97 3.33
N ASP A 54 -3.33 -24.99 3.99
CA ASP A 54 -1.90 -25.07 4.32
C ASP A 54 -1.04 -25.31 3.06
N ASP A 55 -1.58 -26.01 2.06
CA ASP A 55 -0.89 -26.33 0.80
C ASP A 55 -0.87 -25.15 -0.19
N GLU A 56 -1.68 -24.11 0.06
CA GLU A 56 -1.76 -22.94 -0.81
C GLU A 56 -0.46 -22.12 -0.80
N VAL A 57 0.00 -21.69 -1.97
CA VAL A 57 1.09 -20.72 -2.06
C VAL A 57 0.48 -19.33 -2.21
N THR A 58 0.76 -18.43 -1.26
CA THR A 58 0.28 -17.04 -1.29
C THR A 58 1.46 -16.10 -1.44
N VAL A 59 1.31 -15.06 -2.25
CA VAL A 59 2.30 -13.97 -2.37
C VAL A 59 1.59 -12.66 -2.12
N PHE A 60 1.99 -11.98 -1.05
CA PHE A 60 1.70 -10.57 -0.86
C PHE A 60 2.85 -9.77 -1.45
N ASP A 61 2.56 -8.88 -2.40
CA ASP A 61 3.57 -8.05 -3.08
C ASP A 61 3.26 -6.58 -2.80
N SER A 62 4.10 -5.96 -1.97
CA SER A 62 3.87 -4.61 -1.46
C SER A 62 4.77 -3.59 -2.15
N GLY A 63 4.16 -2.59 -2.78
CA GLY A 63 4.80 -1.37 -3.25
C GLY A 63 4.65 -0.19 -2.27
N GLY A 64 3.78 -0.35 -1.25
CA GLY A 64 3.45 0.65 -0.25
C GLY A 64 2.45 1.68 -0.76
N THR A 65 1.56 2.14 0.12
CA THR A 65 0.56 3.15 -0.24
C THR A 65 0.63 4.40 0.63
N GLY A 66 0.25 5.54 0.04
CA GLY A 66 0.13 6.80 0.78
C GLY A 66 -0.93 6.72 1.89
N VAL A 67 -2.00 5.94 1.69
CA VAL A 67 -3.06 5.77 2.69
C VAL A 67 -2.56 5.05 3.94
N GLU A 68 -1.77 3.99 3.80
CA GLU A 68 -1.12 3.32 4.94
C GLU A 68 -0.21 4.27 5.71
N THR A 69 0.60 5.04 4.99
CA THR A 69 1.55 5.99 5.59
C THR A 69 0.81 7.06 6.38
N VAL A 70 -0.22 7.69 5.79
CA VAL A 70 -1.00 8.74 6.46
C VAL A 70 -1.79 8.18 7.65
N ALA A 71 -2.39 6.99 7.52
CA ALA A 71 -3.12 6.36 8.61
C ALA A 71 -2.19 6.04 9.79
N ALA A 72 -1.01 5.48 9.52
CA ALA A 72 0.00 5.22 10.55
C ALA A 72 0.52 6.52 11.19
N ALA A 73 0.78 7.55 10.39
CA ALA A 73 1.22 8.86 10.87
C ALA A 73 0.18 9.52 11.77
N HIS A 74 -1.10 9.50 11.37
CA HIS A 74 -2.19 10.03 12.20
C HIS A 74 -2.33 9.26 13.51
N MET A 75 -2.30 7.93 13.46
CA MET A 75 -2.33 7.08 14.64
C MET A 75 -1.16 7.38 15.61
N LEU A 76 0.04 7.64 15.09
CA LEU A 76 1.21 8.03 15.90
C LEU A 76 1.06 9.44 16.47
N TYR A 77 0.55 10.37 15.65
CA TYR A 77 0.29 11.75 16.05
C TYR A 77 -0.68 11.82 17.24
N GLU A 78 -1.82 11.13 17.17
CA GLU A 78 -2.80 11.11 18.26
C GLU A 78 -2.17 10.62 19.57
N ARG A 79 -1.43 9.49 19.51
CA ARG A 79 -0.76 8.92 20.69
C ARG A 79 0.37 9.80 21.22
N ALA A 80 1.03 10.56 20.36
CA ALA A 80 2.05 11.52 20.78
C ALA A 80 1.39 12.69 21.51
N SER A 81 0.33 13.25 20.94
CA SER A 81 -0.46 14.34 21.51
C SER A 81 -1.02 13.98 22.89
N GLU A 82 -1.67 12.82 23.03
CA GLU A 82 -2.20 12.30 24.31
C GLU A 82 -1.13 12.16 25.41
N LYS A 83 0.13 11.95 25.02
CA LYS A 83 1.27 11.76 25.93
C LYS A 83 2.09 13.04 26.12
N GLY A 84 1.62 14.18 25.61
CA GLY A 84 2.35 15.44 25.65
C GLY A 84 3.71 15.37 24.95
N ARG A 85 3.81 14.60 23.86
CA ARG A 85 5.03 14.45 23.06
C ARG A 85 4.95 15.24 21.77
N GLY A 86 6.06 15.86 21.39
CA GLY A 86 6.17 16.69 20.19
C GLY A 86 6.33 18.17 20.54
N GLN A 87 6.34 19.01 19.52
CA GLN A 87 6.46 20.45 19.64
C GLN A 87 5.52 21.10 18.61
N THR A 88 4.74 22.08 19.06
CA THR A 88 3.97 22.94 18.15
C THR A 88 4.94 23.82 17.38
N ILE A 89 4.80 23.84 16.06
CA ILE A 89 5.55 24.73 15.17
C ILE A 89 4.57 25.78 14.67
N ASP A 90 4.91 27.04 14.86
CA ASP A 90 4.14 28.14 14.29
C ASP A 90 4.34 28.17 12.77
N PHE A 91 3.24 28.16 12.02
CA PHE A 91 3.26 28.32 10.57
C PHE A 91 2.81 29.74 10.23
N ALA A 92 3.71 30.53 9.64
CA ALA A 92 3.33 31.78 9.00
C ALA A 92 2.56 31.49 7.71
N PRO A 93 1.53 32.29 7.37
CA PRO A 93 0.89 32.22 6.06
C PRO A 93 1.92 32.35 4.94
N ALA A 94 1.74 31.64 3.83
CA ALA A 94 2.68 31.68 2.70
C ALA A 94 2.91 33.10 2.15
N SER A 95 1.92 33.99 2.29
CA SER A 95 2.01 35.42 1.93
C SER A 95 3.00 36.22 2.79
N GLU A 96 3.39 35.71 3.95
CA GLU A 96 4.27 36.39 4.93
C GLU A 96 5.61 35.66 5.08
N ALA A 97 5.73 34.41 4.62
CA ALA A 97 6.91 33.57 4.79
C ALA A 97 8.00 33.76 3.71
N LEU A 98 7.67 34.39 2.57
CA LEU A 98 8.60 34.65 1.46
C LEU A 98 8.74 36.16 1.25
N THR A 99 9.44 36.85 2.15
CA THR A 99 9.65 38.30 2.03
C THR A 99 10.71 38.70 1.00
N GLY A 100 11.44 37.73 0.43
CA GLY A 100 12.29 37.95 -0.75
C GLY A 100 13.43 38.96 -0.58
N GLU A 101 13.85 39.23 0.67
CA GLU A 101 15.07 39.99 0.97
C GLU A 101 16.33 39.10 0.89
#